data_AF-A0A4Q3B3P0-F1
#
_entry.id   AF-A0A4Q3B3P0-F1
#
_cell.length_a   1.000
_cell.length_b   1.000
_cell.length_c   1.000
_cell.angle_alpha   90.00
_cell.angle_beta   90.00
_cell.angle_gamma   90.00
#
_symmetry.space_group_name_H-M   'P 1'
#
loop_
_entity.id
_entity.type
_entity.pdbx_description
1 polymer ?
#
loop_
_entity_poly.entity_id
_entity_poly.type
_entity_poly.pdbx_seq_one_letter_code
_entity_poly.pdbx_strand_id
1 'polypeptide(L)'
;MRIIQGEILDHRGYIFPVTDIAFTDPYFRAVQQVCATGLLRGIQKTEGKCVVVIFEPDSAVYTEDIKPVFTELYTRTFLWFNKVKPGKQFTVGNLLSFISEITLNDPETLQLTMQKNWKTAYKFKTDFDLNRPVTRYEFAALANKFLNPFARKVDLTGKVIN
;
A
#
# COMPACT_ATOMS: atom_id res chain seq x y z
N MET A 1 11.73 7.81 -15.38
CA MET A 1 11.37 8.46 -14.10
C MET A 1 11.39 7.47 -12.93
N ARG A 2 10.63 6.35 -12.98
CA ARG A 2 10.70 5.29 -11.95
C ARG A 2 12.06 4.58 -11.82
N ILE A 3 12.90 4.60 -12.86
CA ILE A 3 14.29 4.12 -12.83
C ILE A 3 15.16 4.99 -11.89
N ILE A 4 15.15 6.32 -12.09
CA ILE A 4 15.90 7.27 -11.24
C ILE A 4 15.37 7.26 -9.80
N GLN A 5 14.05 7.18 -9.62
CA GLN A 5 13.46 7.02 -8.27
C GLN A 5 13.86 5.68 -7.62
N GLY A 6 13.99 4.61 -8.42
CA GLY A 6 14.56 3.34 -8.00
C GLY A 6 16.00 3.49 -7.52
N GLU A 7 16.85 4.16 -8.30
CA GLU A 7 18.25 4.43 -7.96
C GLU A 7 18.38 5.27 -6.68
N ILE A 8 17.53 6.29 -6.49
CA ILE A 8 17.50 7.09 -5.25
C ILE A 8 17.17 6.20 -4.05
N LEU A 9 16.19 5.30 -4.16
CA LEU A 9 15.90 4.33 -3.09
C LEU A 9 17.05 3.35 -2.86
N ASP A 10 17.72 2.92 -3.93
CA ASP A 10 18.86 2.02 -3.87
C ASP A 10 20.06 2.69 -3.18
N HIS A 11 20.15 4.02 -3.24
CA HIS A 11 21.09 4.86 -2.49
C HIS A 11 20.56 5.39 -1.14
N ARG A 12 19.48 4.80 -0.60
CA ARG A 12 18.86 5.18 0.70
C ARG A 12 18.31 6.62 0.77
N GLY A 13 18.01 7.23 -0.37
CA GLY A 13 17.29 8.49 -0.44
C GLY A 13 15.79 8.32 -0.20
N TYR A 14 15.13 9.39 0.23
CA TYR A 14 13.67 9.44 0.30
C TYR A 14 13.10 9.75 -1.09
N ILE A 15 12.10 8.98 -1.54
CA ILE A 15 11.21 9.45 -2.62
C ILE A 15 10.10 10.33 -1.99
N PHE A 16 9.67 9.98 -0.79
CA PHE A 16 8.64 10.67 -0.05
C PHE A 16 9.06 10.78 1.44
N PRO A 17 9.44 11.97 1.93
CA PRO A 17 10.15 12.14 3.20
C PRO A 17 9.23 12.03 4.42
N VAL A 18 8.74 10.82 4.70
CA VAL A 18 7.98 10.51 5.93
C VAL A 18 8.92 10.39 7.12
N THR A 19 8.55 11.00 8.25
CA THR A 19 9.41 11.10 9.43
C THR A 19 9.14 10.04 10.50
N ASP A 20 8.01 9.36 10.44
CA ASP A 20 7.51 8.41 11.45
C ASP A 20 7.81 6.94 11.13
N ILE A 21 8.61 6.66 10.11
CA ILE A 21 9.12 5.32 9.79
C ILE A 21 10.63 5.36 9.61
N ALA A 22 11.35 4.54 10.39
CA ALA A 22 12.80 4.45 10.33
C ALA A 22 13.27 3.81 9.02
N PHE A 23 14.42 4.26 8.51
CA PHE A 23 15.07 3.65 7.33
C PHE A 23 15.42 2.17 7.50
N THR A 24 15.66 1.73 8.73
CA THR A 24 15.98 0.34 9.06
C THR A 24 14.74 -0.55 9.11
N ASP A 25 13.55 0.03 8.99
CA ASP A 25 12.30 -0.72 8.98
C ASP A 25 12.19 -1.61 7.72
N PRO A 26 11.84 -2.90 7.85
CA PRO A 26 11.79 -3.83 6.71
C PRO A 26 10.81 -3.40 5.61
N TYR A 27 9.78 -2.63 5.95
CA TYR A 27 8.77 -2.14 5.01
C TYR A 27 8.94 -0.66 4.66
N PHE A 28 10.06 -0.02 5.06
CA PHE A 28 10.37 1.35 4.68
C PHE A 28 10.25 1.57 3.16
N ARG A 29 10.87 0.70 2.36
CA ARG A 29 10.80 0.78 0.89
C ARG A 29 9.38 0.64 0.36
N ALA A 30 8.59 -0.28 0.95
CA ALA A 30 7.21 -0.50 0.55
C ALA A 30 6.36 0.74 0.79
N VAL A 31 6.54 1.40 1.94
CA VAL A 31 5.86 2.66 2.27
C VAL A 31 6.25 3.76 1.29
N GLN A 32 7.54 3.95 1.02
CA GLN A 32 8.02 4.96 0.06
C GLN A 32 7.36 4.78 -1.32
N GLN A 33 7.37 3.54 -1.82
CA GLN A 33 6.85 3.21 -3.16
C GLN A 33 5.33 3.36 -3.25
N VAL A 34 4.58 2.95 -2.22
CA VAL A 34 3.11 3.09 -2.18
C VAL A 34 2.70 4.55 -2.03
N CYS A 35 3.48 5.35 -1.29
CA CYS A 35 3.26 6.80 -1.24
C CYS A 35 3.54 7.45 -2.59
N ALA A 36 4.61 7.05 -3.27
CA ALA A 36 4.98 7.58 -4.58
C ALA A 36 3.94 7.26 -5.67
N THR A 37 3.12 6.21 -5.52
CA THR A 37 2.01 5.95 -6.44
C THR A 37 0.74 6.73 -6.12
N GLY A 38 0.71 7.48 -5.01
CA GLY A 38 -0.48 8.21 -4.55
C GLY A 38 -1.55 7.35 -3.88
N LEU A 39 -1.32 6.04 -3.69
CA LEU A 39 -2.28 5.14 -3.02
C LEU A 39 -2.51 5.55 -1.57
N LEU A 40 -1.44 5.87 -0.86
CA LEU A 40 -1.48 6.37 0.50
C LEU A 40 -0.70 7.69 0.56
N ARG A 41 -1.40 8.79 0.81
CA ARG A 41 -0.78 10.12 0.89
C ARG A 41 -0.26 10.39 2.29
N GLY A 42 0.91 11.01 2.41
CA GLY A 42 1.39 11.51 3.70
C GLY A 42 0.55 12.67 4.21
N ILE A 43 0.49 12.82 5.52
CA ILE A 43 -0.25 13.86 6.21
C ILE A 43 0.75 14.92 6.66
N GLN A 44 0.48 16.18 6.34
CA GLN A 44 1.28 17.29 6.84
C GLN A 44 0.87 17.59 8.28
N LYS A 45 1.85 17.54 9.19
CA LYS A 45 1.67 17.88 10.59
C LYS A 45 2.60 19.03 10.94
N THR A 46 2.06 20.02 11.65
CA THR A 46 2.87 21.13 12.17
C THR A 46 3.45 20.71 13.52
N GLU A 47 4.78 20.64 13.61
CA GLU A 47 5.51 20.42 14.85
C GLU A 47 6.34 21.67 15.15
N GLY A 48 5.81 22.51 16.05
CA GLY A 48 6.41 23.80 16.38
C GLY A 48 6.41 24.75 15.17
N LYS A 49 7.60 25.14 14.70
CA LYS A 49 7.79 26.02 13.52
C LYS A 49 8.03 25.25 12.22
N CYS A 50 8.06 23.92 12.27
CA CYS A 50 8.34 23.07 11.12
C CYS A 50 7.07 22.33 10.67
N VAL A 51 6.91 22.19 9.36
CA VAL A 51 5.92 21.29 8.77
C VAL A 51 6.63 20.00 8.42
N VAL A 52 6.20 18.90 9.04
CA VAL A 52 6.69 17.55 8.76
C VAL A 52 5.62 16.75 8.03
N VAL A 53 6.04 15.77 7.24
CA VAL A 53 5.12 14.82 6.60
C VAL A 53 5.22 13.50 7.34
N ILE A 54 4.09 12.99 7.81
CA ILE A 54 3.99 11.70 8.49
C ILE A 54 3.15 10.72 7.66
N PHE A 55 3.44 9.43 7.80
CA PHE A 55 2.71 8.37 7.13
C PHE A 55 1.51 7.89 7.93
N GLU A 56 1.56 7.93 9.26
CA GLU A 56 0.61 7.32 10.19
C GLU A 56 0.44 5.81 9.95
N PRO A 57 1.44 4.97 10.30
CA PRO A 57 1.45 3.55 9.96
C PRO A 57 0.26 2.77 10.53
N ASP A 58 -0.21 3.14 11.72
CA ASP A 58 -1.28 2.45 12.45
C ASP A 58 -2.70 2.93 12.06
N SER A 59 -2.84 4.00 11.27
CA SER A 59 -4.16 4.49 10.88
C SER A 59 -4.78 3.62 9.77
N ALA A 60 -6.11 3.64 9.70
CA ALA A 60 -6.87 2.80 8.78
C ALA A 60 -6.77 3.30 7.33
N VAL A 61 -6.82 2.36 6.39
CA VAL A 61 -6.97 2.69 4.96
C VAL A 61 -8.45 2.91 4.64
N TYR A 62 -8.75 4.01 3.93
CA TYR A 62 -10.10 4.30 3.44
C TYR A 62 -10.26 3.90 1.98
N THR A 63 -11.39 3.27 1.67
CA THR A 63 -11.70 2.79 0.32
C THR A 63 -11.70 3.93 -0.70
N GLU A 64 -12.20 5.11 -0.32
CA GLU A 64 -12.29 6.28 -1.19
C GLU A 64 -10.93 6.83 -1.63
N ASP A 65 -9.88 6.66 -0.81
CA ASP A 65 -8.54 7.11 -1.14
C ASP A 65 -7.86 6.20 -2.17
N ILE A 66 -7.99 4.87 -1.99
CA ILE A 66 -7.26 3.90 -2.81
C ILE A 66 -7.98 3.55 -4.11
N LYS A 67 -9.33 3.64 -4.15
CA LYS A 67 -10.14 3.21 -5.30
C LYS A 67 -9.82 3.97 -6.59
N PRO A 68 -9.70 5.32 -6.60
CA PRO A 68 -9.37 6.05 -7.83
C PRO A 68 -8.03 5.62 -8.41
N VAL A 69 -7.00 5.53 -7.56
CA VAL A 69 -5.64 5.16 -7.96
C VAL A 69 -5.60 3.72 -8.47
N PHE A 70 -6.25 2.77 -7.80
CA PHE A 70 -6.31 1.39 -8.31
C PHE A 70 -7.08 1.27 -9.63
N THR A 71 -8.16 2.04 -9.80
CA THR A 71 -8.94 2.04 -11.06
C THR A 71 -8.11 2.58 -12.22
N GLU A 72 -7.26 3.56 -11.97
CA GLU A 72 -6.30 4.08 -12.95
C GLU A 72 -5.18 3.08 -13.25
N LEU A 73 -4.57 2.49 -12.21
CA LEU A 73 -3.43 1.58 -12.35
C LEU A 73 -3.79 0.22 -12.98
N TYR A 74 -5.01 -0.25 -12.76
CA TYR A 74 -5.46 -1.57 -13.17
C TYR A 74 -6.88 -1.47 -13.71
N THR A 75 -7.02 -1.32 -15.04
CA THR A 75 -8.28 -1.03 -15.74
C THR A 75 -9.42 -1.99 -15.42
N ARG A 76 -9.16 -3.20 -14.92
CA ARG A 76 -10.20 -4.20 -14.58
C ARG A 76 -10.63 -4.18 -13.10
N THR A 77 -9.99 -3.39 -12.24
CA THR A 77 -10.30 -3.35 -10.80
C THR A 77 -11.69 -2.80 -10.49
N PHE A 78 -12.27 -1.97 -11.37
CA PHE A 78 -13.63 -1.48 -11.18
C PHE A 78 -14.66 -2.64 -11.08
N LEU A 79 -14.42 -3.77 -11.77
CA LEU A 79 -15.28 -4.95 -11.68
C LEU A 79 -15.28 -5.50 -10.26
N TRP A 80 -14.09 -5.61 -9.65
CA TRP A 80 -13.96 -6.06 -8.26
C TRP A 80 -14.63 -5.08 -7.29
N PHE A 81 -14.37 -3.78 -7.42
CA PHE A 81 -15.00 -2.77 -6.55
C PHE A 81 -16.53 -2.75 -6.66
N ASN A 82 -17.07 -3.00 -7.85
CA ASN A 82 -18.52 -3.07 -8.08
C ASN A 82 -19.14 -4.37 -7.55
N LYS A 83 -18.39 -5.48 -7.58
CA LYS A 83 -18.81 -6.78 -7.06
C LYS A 83 -18.76 -6.84 -5.53
N VAL A 84 -17.61 -6.48 -4.94
CA VAL A 84 -17.35 -6.63 -3.50
C VAL A 84 -17.95 -5.48 -2.69
N LYS A 85 -18.03 -4.27 -3.26
CA LYS A 85 -18.56 -3.06 -2.61
C LYS A 85 -18.02 -2.88 -1.18
N PRO A 86 -16.68 -2.75 -1.03
CA PRO A 86 -16.07 -2.58 0.28
C PRO A 86 -16.66 -1.36 1.01
N GLY A 87 -16.76 -1.46 2.35
CA GLY A 87 -17.24 -0.38 3.20
C GLY A 87 -16.30 0.84 3.24
N LYS A 88 -16.57 1.79 4.15
CA LYS A 88 -15.79 3.03 4.28
C LYS A 88 -14.30 2.75 4.54
N GLN A 89 -14.02 1.88 5.51
CA GLN A 89 -12.67 1.41 5.80
C GLN A 89 -12.37 0.14 5.01
N PHE A 90 -11.20 0.08 4.42
CA PHE A 90 -10.73 -1.09 3.71
C PHE A 90 -10.22 -2.11 4.73
N THR A 91 -10.74 -3.34 4.69
CA THR A 91 -10.39 -4.38 5.66
C THR A 91 -9.24 -5.24 5.19
N VAL A 92 -8.68 -6.05 6.09
CA VAL A 92 -7.70 -7.09 5.73
C VAL A 92 -8.30 -8.05 4.70
N GLY A 93 -9.55 -8.48 4.89
CA GLY A 93 -10.26 -9.34 3.94
C GLY A 93 -10.42 -8.71 2.57
N ASN A 94 -10.76 -7.41 2.50
CA ASN A 94 -10.84 -6.67 1.25
C ASN A 94 -9.49 -6.67 0.52
N LEU A 95 -8.40 -6.42 1.23
CA LEU A 95 -7.06 -6.41 0.65
C LEU A 95 -6.64 -7.78 0.11
N LEU A 96 -6.86 -8.85 0.87
CA LEU A 96 -6.51 -10.20 0.41
C LEU A 96 -7.38 -10.64 -0.77
N SER A 97 -8.69 -10.38 -0.72
CA SER A 97 -9.58 -10.65 -1.85
C SER A 97 -9.17 -9.88 -3.10
N PHE A 98 -8.80 -8.60 -2.95
CA PHE A 98 -8.32 -7.77 -4.04
C PHE A 98 -7.00 -8.29 -4.62
N ILE A 99 -6.05 -8.68 -3.77
CA ILE A 99 -4.78 -9.29 -4.19
C ILE A 99 -5.05 -10.55 -4.99
N SER A 100 -5.86 -11.47 -4.46
CA SER A 100 -6.23 -12.72 -5.14
C SER A 100 -6.85 -12.49 -6.51
N GLU A 101 -7.76 -11.51 -6.64
CA GLU A 101 -8.37 -11.16 -7.93
C GLU A 101 -7.32 -10.69 -8.95
N ILE A 102 -6.37 -9.84 -8.53
CA ILE A 102 -5.38 -9.26 -9.43
C ILE A 102 -4.26 -10.23 -9.78
N THR A 103 -3.85 -11.08 -8.83
CA THR A 103 -2.80 -12.08 -9.05
C THR A 103 -3.35 -13.40 -9.57
N LEU A 104 -4.68 -13.56 -9.71
CA LEU A 104 -5.37 -14.81 -10.05
C LEU A 104 -5.01 -15.97 -9.10
N ASN A 105 -4.73 -15.64 -7.84
CA ASN A 105 -4.43 -16.63 -6.82
C ASN A 105 -5.69 -17.05 -6.08
N ASP A 106 -5.72 -18.31 -5.65
CA ASP A 106 -6.81 -18.81 -4.81
C ASP A 106 -6.95 -18.01 -3.49
N PRO A 107 -8.13 -17.43 -3.21
CA PRO A 107 -8.35 -16.61 -2.02
C PRO A 107 -8.15 -17.36 -0.70
N GLU A 108 -8.57 -18.62 -0.61
CA GLU A 108 -8.47 -19.40 0.63
C GLU A 108 -7.02 -19.72 0.94
N THR A 109 -6.25 -20.15 -0.07
CA THR A 109 -4.82 -20.43 0.03
C THR A 109 -4.04 -19.18 0.47
N LEU A 110 -4.36 -18.02 -0.10
CA LEU A 110 -3.74 -16.75 0.30
C LEU A 110 -4.06 -16.41 1.75
N GLN A 111 -5.32 -16.55 2.18
CA GLN A 111 -5.74 -16.28 3.56
C GLN A 111 -5.06 -17.21 4.55
N LEU A 112 -5.02 -18.51 4.31
CA LEU A 112 -4.35 -19.50 5.17
C LEU A 112 -2.84 -19.20 5.28
N THR A 113 -2.20 -18.89 4.15
CA THR A 113 -0.79 -18.49 4.12
C THR A 113 -0.56 -17.22 4.92
N MET A 114 -1.45 -16.23 4.77
CA MET A 114 -1.35 -14.94 5.43
C MET A 114 -1.54 -15.09 6.95
N GLN A 115 -2.52 -15.87 7.39
CA GLN A 115 -2.76 -16.17 8.79
C GLN A 115 -1.53 -16.83 9.45
N LYS A 116 -0.94 -17.83 8.79
CA LYS A 116 0.27 -18.52 9.31
C LYS A 116 1.48 -17.59 9.43
N ASN A 117 1.61 -16.66 8.48
CA ASN A 117 2.81 -15.84 8.32
C ASN A 117 2.68 -14.45 8.96
N TRP A 118 1.49 -14.04 9.42
CA TRP A 118 1.17 -12.67 9.87
C TRP A 118 2.14 -12.13 10.92
N LYS A 119 2.32 -12.88 12.01
CA LYS A 119 3.21 -12.51 13.12
C LYS A 119 4.65 -12.97 12.92
N THR A 120 4.86 -14.02 12.13
CA THR A 120 6.16 -14.71 12.04
C THR A 120 7.02 -14.14 10.91
N ALA A 121 6.54 -14.23 9.67
CA ALA A 121 7.25 -13.76 8.50
C ALA A 121 7.07 -12.25 8.30
N TYR A 122 5.84 -11.74 8.48
CA TYR A 122 5.54 -10.32 8.30
C TYR A 122 5.75 -9.49 9.56
N LYS A 123 5.80 -10.12 10.74
CA LYS A 123 6.04 -9.45 12.03
C LYS A 123 5.07 -8.30 12.31
N PHE A 124 3.85 -8.37 11.78
CA PHE A 124 2.82 -7.38 12.08
C PHE A 124 2.40 -7.47 13.55
N LYS A 125 2.17 -6.31 14.18
CA LYS A 125 1.87 -6.24 15.62
C LYS A 125 0.42 -6.59 15.95
N THR A 126 -0.49 -6.32 15.02
CA THR A 126 -1.92 -6.59 15.08
C THR A 126 -2.22 -8.09 14.92
N ASP A 127 -3.40 -8.52 15.34
CA ASP A 127 -3.88 -9.87 15.07
C ASP A 127 -4.43 -10.00 13.66
N PHE A 128 -4.39 -11.24 13.15
CA PHE A 128 -4.98 -11.57 11.86
C PHE A 128 -6.50 -11.68 12.02
N ASP A 129 -7.21 -10.71 11.46
CA ASP A 129 -8.67 -10.67 11.42
C ASP A 129 -9.08 -10.07 10.07
N LEU A 130 -9.95 -10.77 9.33
CA LEU A 130 -10.39 -10.33 8.01
C LEU A 130 -11.35 -9.14 8.07
N ASN A 131 -12.04 -8.95 9.19
CA ASN A 131 -13.11 -7.96 9.33
C ASN A 131 -12.60 -6.60 9.81
N ARG A 132 -11.44 -6.56 10.47
CA ARG A 132 -10.86 -5.30 10.93
C ARG A 132 -10.35 -4.45 9.77
N PRO A 133 -10.30 -3.12 9.93
CA PRO A 133 -9.58 -2.24 9.02
C PRO A 133 -8.12 -2.67 8.88
N VAL A 134 -7.60 -2.66 7.65
CA VAL A 134 -6.17 -2.82 7.41
C VAL A 134 -5.47 -1.51 7.76
N THR A 135 -4.34 -1.61 8.46
CA THR A 135 -3.51 -0.44 8.74
C THR A 135 -2.78 -0.01 7.47
N ARG A 136 -2.39 1.25 7.39
CA ARG A 136 -1.61 1.78 6.27
C ARG A 136 -0.28 1.05 6.10
N TYR A 137 0.36 0.65 7.21
CA TYR A 137 1.60 -0.09 7.20
C TYR A 137 1.45 -1.50 6.60
N GLU A 138 0.45 -2.26 7.05
CA GLU A 138 0.13 -3.58 6.51
C GLU A 138 -0.25 -3.50 5.03
N PHE A 139 -1.08 -2.51 4.68
CA PHE A 139 -1.46 -2.28 3.29
C PHE A 139 -0.24 -1.99 2.43
N ALA A 140 0.65 -1.10 2.88
CA ALA A 140 1.85 -0.77 2.12
C ALA A 140 2.73 -2.00 1.90
N ALA A 141 2.98 -2.78 2.96
CA ALA A 141 3.79 -4.00 2.88
C ALA A 141 3.21 -5.03 1.89
N LEU A 142 1.90 -5.33 2.00
CA LEU A 142 1.26 -6.37 1.20
C LEU A 142 0.96 -5.92 -0.23
N ALA A 143 0.39 -4.73 -0.42
CA ALA A 143 0.11 -4.20 -1.75
C ALA A 143 1.40 -4.04 -2.56
N ASN A 144 2.48 -3.57 -1.93
CA ASN A 144 3.78 -3.48 -2.60
C ASN A 144 4.31 -4.86 -3.02
N LYS A 145 4.29 -5.84 -2.10
CA LYS A 145 4.81 -7.18 -2.36
C LYS A 145 4.05 -7.92 -3.47
N PHE A 146 2.72 -7.86 -3.45
CA PHE A 146 1.89 -8.69 -4.34
C PHE A 146 1.44 -7.96 -5.61
N LEU A 147 1.19 -6.66 -5.54
CA LEU A 147 0.68 -5.89 -6.68
C LEU A 147 1.77 -5.06 -7.36
N ASN A 148 2.79 -4.68 -6.58
CA ASN A 148 3.92 -3.83 -6.97
C ASN A 148 3.49 -2.63 -7.85
N PRO A 149 2.61 -1.75 -7.34
CA PRO A 149 2.04 -0.64 -8.12
C PRO A 149 3.12 0.32 -8.63
N PHE A 150 4.26 0.40 -7.94
CA PHE A 150 5.40 1.23 -8.31
C PHE A 150 6.18 0.70 -9.52
N ALA A 151 6.09 -0.60 -9.87
CA ALA A 151 6.81 -1.13 -11.03
C ALA A 151 6.13 -0.81 -12.39
N ARG A 152 4.87 -0.37 -12.40
CA ARG A 152 4.17 0.01 -13.64
C ARG A 152 4.86 1.19 -14.35
N LYS A 153 4.79 1.30 -15.67
CA LYS A 153 5.38 2.46 -16.36
C LYS A 153 4.40 3.63 -16.26
N VAL A 154 4.90 4.78 -15.82
CA VAL A 154 4.16 6.04 -15.88
C VAL A 154 4.93 7.05 -16.70
N ASP A 155 4.21 7.94 -17.37
CA ASP A 155 4.77 9.09 -18.05
C ASP A 155 5.25 10.15 -17.04
N LEU A 156 5.76 11.27 -17.56
CA LEU A 156 6.28 12.37 -16.73
C LEU A 156 5.22 13.02 -15.84
N THR A 157 3.93 12.81 -16.12
CA THR A 157 2.80 13.32 -15.33
C THR A 157 2.29 12.33 -14.28
N GLY A 158 2.86 11.12 -14.23
CA GLY A 158 2.42 10.06 -13.31
C GLY A 158 1.30 9.18 -13.87
N LYS A 159 0.84 9.43 -15.10
CA LYS A 159 -0.19 8.63 -15.75
C LYS A 159 0.40 7.34 -16.32
N VAL A 160 -0.32 6.23 -16.19
CA VAL A 160 0.13 4.92 -16.72
C VAL A 160 0.33 4.97 -18.23
N ILE A 161 1.50 4.53 -18.70
CA ILE A 161 1.77 4.28 -20.12
C ILE A 161 1.44 2.81 -20.38
N ASN A 162 0.48 2.56 -21.27
CA ASN A 162 0.19 1.23 -21.81
C ASN A 162 1.20 0.85 -22.89
#